data_AF-A0ABD6BR01-F1
#
_entry.id   AF-A0ABD6BR01-F1
#
_cell.length_a   1.000
_cell.length_b   1.000
_cell.length_c   1.000
_cell.angle_alpha   90.00
_cell.angle_beta   90.00
_cell.angle_gamma   90.00
#
_symmetry.space_group_name_H-M   'P 1'
#
loop_
_entity.id
_entity.type
_entity.pdbx_description
1 polymer ?
#
loop_
_entity_poly.entity_id
_entity_poly.type
_entity_poly.pdbx_seq_one_letter_code
_entity_poly.pdbx_strand_id
1 'polypeptide(L)'
;MDISPSIDRLERRFVERPANYLVEAELTFELKEILNDQLQPARLSGTHDSGGSRGDIPNHSEYADAVISTESIDRAHCEVSGTNFGLGSSQMKLDLVLFDEEVHLSLEGGSKKFRAEDLVTAVEVKFIKNAKYLREDSKRFNLIADDIDRLAGLPDYVDTYCLAFGNFDLTRRPDTEEALTSLQQRGEGVEVRHTHPRSSEGSN
;
A
#
# COMPACT_ATOMS: atom_id res chain seq x y z
N MET A 1 5.49 13.35 0.66
CA MET A 1 4.97 13.55 -0.70
C MET A 1 3.45 13.44 -0.69
N ASP A 2 2.74 14.51 -1.06
CA ASP A 2 1.27 14.50 -1.03
C ASP A 2 0.69 13.68 -2.20
N ILE A 3 0.06 12.54 -1.87
CA ILE A 3 -0.65 11.67 -2.81
C ILE A 3 -2.18 11.81 -2.72
N SER A 4 -2.68 12.74 -1.91
CA SER A 4 -4.12 12.96 -1.72
C SER A 4 -4.88 13.14 -3.05
N PRO A 5 -4.35 13.87 -4.06
CA PRO A 5 -5.06 13.98 -5.35
C PRO A 5 -5.22 12.64 -6.08
N SER A 6 -4.26 11.72 -5.92
CA SER A 6 -4.32 10.37 -6.50
C SER A 6 -5.34 9.50 -5.76
N ILE A 7 -5.38 9.62 -4.43
CA ILE A 7 -6.39 8.97 -3.58
C ILE A 7 -7.79 9.49 -3.91
N ASP A 8 -7.99 10.82 -3.99
CA ASP A 8 -9.26 11.45 -4.36
C ASP A 8 -9.79 10.94 -5.71
N ARG A 9 -8.88 10.68 -6.66
CA ARG A 9 -9.22 10.14 -7.96
C ARG A 9 -9.66 8.68 -7.87
N LEU A 10 -8.98 7.84 -7.08
CA LEU A 10 -9.38 6.46 -6.82
C LEU A 10 -10.75 6.42 -6.13
N GLU A 11 -10.94 7.21 -5.07
CA GLU A 11 -12.20 7.28 -4.34
C GLU A 11 -13.37 7.67 -5.23
N ARG A 12 -13.17 8.67 -6.10
CA ARG A 12 -14.19 9.07 -7.08
C ARG A 12 -14.54 7.92 -8.03
N ARG A 13 -13.55 7.22 -8.57
CA ARG A 13 -13.79 6.09 -9.48
C ARG A 13 -14.50 4.94 -8.78
N PHE A 14 -14.15 4.66 -7.52
CA PHE A 14 -14.85 3.68 -6.70
C PHE A 14 -16.33 4.06 -6.50
N VAL A 15 -16.62 5.33 -6.22
CA VAL A 15 -18.00 5.83 -6.09
C VAL A 15 -18.77 5.76 -7.40
N GLU A 16 -18.15 6.12 -8.52
CA GLU A 16 -18.78 6.13 -9.85
C GLU A 16 -19.01 4.72 -10.42
N ARG A 17 -18.12 3.76 -10.10
CA ARG A 17 -18.10 2.42 -10.69
C ARG A 17 -17.77 1.32 -9.66
N PRO A 18 -18.54 1.20 -8.57
CA PRO A 18 -18.20 0.27 -7.47
C PRO A 18 -18.18 -1.20 -7.90
N ALA A 19 -18.94 -1.57 -8.94
CA ALA A 19 -18.95 -2.93 -9.48
C ALA A 19 -17.61 -3.37 -10.09
N ASN A 20 -16.69 -2.43 -10.36
CA ASN A 20 -15.35 -2.74 -10.86
C ASN A 20 -14.39 -3.23 -9.76
N TYR A 21 -14.80 -3.18 -8.49
CA TYR A 21 -13.95 -3.47 -7.34
C TYR A 21 -14.60 -4.53 -6.44
N LEU A 22 -13.93 -5.66 -6.31
CA LEU A 22 -14.35 -6.84 -5.58
C LEU A 22 -13.36 -7.20 -4.46
N VAL A 23 -12.11 -6.76 -4.60
CA VAL A 23 -11.00 -7.06 -3.69
C VAL A 23 -10.03 -5.88 -3.55
N GLU A 24 -9.29 -5.87 -2.43
CA GLU A 24 -8.26 -4.85 -2.11
C GLU A 24 -7.24 -4.71 -3.23
N ALA A 25 -6.79 -5.83 -3.82
CA ALA A 25 -5.79 -5.83 -4.88
C ALA A 25 -6.17 -4.99 -6.12
N GLU A 26 -7.45 -4.90 -6.48
CA GLU A 26 -7.89 -4.09 -7.62
C GLU A 26 -7.79 -2.59 -7.34
N LEU A 27 -8.17 -2.18 -6.11
CA LEU A 27 -8.01 -0.81 -5.64
C LEU A 27 -6.54 -0.41 -5.53
N THR A 28 -5.71 -1.31 -4.96
CA THR A 28 -4.27 -1.12 -4.81
C THR A 28 -3.59 -0.98 -6.18
N PHE A 29 -3.93 -1.86 -7.13
CA PHE A 29 -3.36 -1.80 -8.47
C PHE A 29 -3.76 -0.54 -9.22
N GLU A 30 -5.02 -0.11 -9.09
CA GLU A 30 -5.47 1.13 -9.72
C GLU A 30 -4.81 2.37 -9.11
N LEU A 31 -4.59 2.40 -7.79
CA LEU A 31 -3.82 3.47 -7.16
C LEU A 31 -2.39 3.51 -7.71
N LYS A 32 -1.74 2.34 -7.83
CA LYS A 32 -0.41 2.22 -8.42
C LYS A 32 -0.37 2.79 -9.84
N GLU A 33 -1.35 2.46 -10.68
CA GLU A 33 -1.42 3.01 -12.04
C GLU A 33 -1.61 4.52 -12.05
N ILE A 34 -2.53 5.06 -11.22
CA ILE A 34 -2.73 6.51 -11.10
C ILE A 34 -1.43 7.22 -10.70
N LEU A 35 -0.71 6.66 -9.72
CA LEU A 35 0.56 7.22 -9.24
C LEU A 35 1.64 7.15 -10.33
N ASN A 36 1.86 6.00 -10.96
CA ASN A 36 2.91 5.85 -11.97
C ASN A 36 2.61 6.66 -13.25
N ASP A 37 1.34 6.93 -13.57
CA ASP A 37 0.96 7.85 -14.65
C ASP A 37 1.31 9.32 -14.34
N GLN A 38 1.35 9.69 -13.06
CA GLN A 38 1.55 11.07 -12.60
C GLN A 38 3.00 11.38 -12.25
N LEU A 39 3.79 10.35 -11.95
CA LEU A 39 5.14 10.47 -11.41
C LEU A 39 6.17 10.09 -12.43
N GLN A 40 7.27 10.83 -12.45
CA GLN A 40 8.46 10.39 -13.19
C GLN A 40 9.03 9.14 -12.53
N PRO A 41 9.53 8.16 -13.31
CA PRO A 41 10.28 7.03 -12.76
C PRO A 41 11.43 7.49 -11.86
N ALA A 42 11.71 6.74 -10.80
CA ALA A 42 12.89 6.94 -9.99
C ALA A 42 14.15 6.56 -10.76
N ARG A 43 15.23 7.30 -10.54
CA ARG A 43 16.57 6.87 -10.93
C ARG A 43 17.01 5.74 -10.04
N LEU A 44 17.54 4.70 -10.65
CA LEU A 44 18.00 3.52 -9.93
C LEU A 44 19.53 3.52 -9.85
N SER A 45 20.03 3.31 -8.65
CA SER A 45 21.40 2.86 -8.42
C SER A 45 21.35 1.46 -7.85
N GLY A 46 22.38 0.65 -8.04
CA GLY A 46 22.33 -0.68 -7.47
C GLY A 46 23.64 -1.40 -7.35
N THR A 47 23.58 -2.47 -6.56
CA THR A 47 24.67 -3.42 -6.34
C THR A 47 24.08 -4.82 -6.33
N HIS A 48 24.87 -5.82 -6.70
CA HIS A 48 24.49 -7.20 -6.48
C HIS A 48 25.66 -7.96 -5.89
N ASP A 49 25.36 -8.93 -5.02
CA ASP A 49 26.30 -9.97 -4.63
C ASP A 49 25.86 -11.27 -5.32
N SER A 50 26.38 -11.52 -6.52
CA SER A 50 26.02 -12.71 -7.31
C SER A 50 26.59 -14.02 -6.74
N GLY A 51 27.20 -14.01 -5.55
CA GLY A 51 27.96 -15.12 -4.97
C GLY A 51 27.20 -16.18 -4.15
N GLY A 52 25.86 -16.21 -4.15
CA GLY A 52 25.10 -17.03 -3.19
C GLY A 52 24.06 -18.02 -3.75
N SER A 53 23.86 -18.11 -5.07
CA SER A 53 22.81 -18.97 -5.63
C SER A 53 23.08 -20.45 -5.31
N ARG A 54 22.12 -21.12 -4.67
CA ARG A 54 22.18 -22.58 -4.45
C ARG A 54 21.94 -23.32 -5.77
N GLY A 55 23.01 -23.89 -6.34
CA GLY A 55 22.97 -24.72 -7.55
C GLY A 55 23.50 -24.02 -8.80
N ASP A 56 23.60 -24.76 -9.91
CA ASP A 56 23.95 -24.22 -11.22
C ASP A 56 22.73 -23.50 -11.80
N ILE A 57 22.68 -22.18 -11.62
CA ILE A 57 21.77 -21.31 -12.38
C ILE A 57 22.61 -20.71 -13.52
N PRO A 58 22.39 -21.14 -14.78
CA PRO A 58 23.08 -20.55 -15.92
C PRO A 58 22.85 -19.03 -15.98
N ASN A 59 23.90 -18.28 -16.27
CA ASN A 59 23.86 -16.83 -16.50
C ASN A 59 23.30 -16.00 -15.33
N HIS A 60 23.40 -16.50 -14.09
CA HIS A 60 22.93 -15.79 -12.89
C HIS A 60 23.54 -14.39 -12.74
N SER A 61 24.85 -14.25 -13.01
CA SER A 61 25.51 -12.94 -12.97
C SER A 61 24.99 -12.02 -14.06
N GLU A 62 24.86 -12.48 -15.31
CA GLU A 62 24.37 -11.65 -16.42
C GLU A 62 22.95 -11.15 -16.18
N TYR A 63 22.08 -11.98 -15.58
CA TYR A 63 20.75 -11.54 -15.17
C TYR A 63 20.79 -10.51 -14.05
N ALA A 64 21.65 -10.71 -13.04
CA ALA A 64 21.83 -9.74 -11.96
C ALA A 64 22.37 -8.40 -12.50
N ASP A 65 23.34 -8.45 -13.42
CA ASP A 65 23.90 -7.29 -14.12
C ASP A 65 22.81 -6.57 -14.93
N ALA A 66 21.95 -7.31 -15.65
CA ALA A 66 20.84 -6.73 -16.41
C ALA A 66 19.83 -6.01 -15.51
N VAL A 67 19.52 -6.56 -14.34
CA VAL A 67 18.62 -5.92 -13.38
C VAL A 67 19.27 -4.69 -12.75
N ILE A 68 20.53 -4.75 -12.34
CA ILE A 68 21.24 -3.62 -11.71
C ILE A 68 21.58 -2.52 -12.73
N SER A 69 21.75 -2.85 -14.01
CA SER A 69 21.97 -1.86 -15.08
C SER A 69 20.71 -1.12 -15.53
N THR A 70 19.54 -1.44 -14.94
CA THR A 70 18.32 -0.66 -15.19
C THR A 70 18.50 0.76 -14.65
N GLU A 71 18.35 1.77 -15.51
CA GLU A 71 18.59 3.18 -15.12
C GLU A 71 17.45 3.78 -14.29
N SER A 72 16.23 3.24 -14.42
CA SER A 72 15.05 3.78 -13.76
C SER A 72 13.97 2.73 -13.48
N ILE A 73 13.16 2.98 -12.46
CA ILE A 73 12.03 2.13 -12.07
C ILE A 73 10.80 2.99 -11.79
N ASP A 74 9.61 2.45 -12.04
CA ASP A 74 8.36 3.01 -11.50
C ASP A 74 8.51 3.31 -9.99
N ARG A 75 7.85 4.36 -9.49
CA ARG A 75 7.97 4.73 -8.08
C ARG A 75 6.99 4.00 -7.19
N ALA A 76 5.77 3.75 -7.67
CA ALA A 76 4.76 3.03 -6.91
C ALA A 76 4.87 1.52 -7.16
N HIS A 77 4.98 0.76 -6.08
CA HIS A 77 5.06 -0.70 -6.10
C HIS A 77 4.05 -1.30 -5.16
N CYS A 78 3.38 -2.36 -5.62
CA CYS A 78 2.54 -3.15 -4.73
C CYS A 78 3.40 -4.13 -3.95
N GLU A 79 2.85 -4.63 -2.86
CA GLU A 79 3.24 -5.92 -2.30
C GLU A 79 4.68 -5.96 -1.75
N VAL A 80 5.16 -4.86 -1.18
CA VAL A 80 6.53 -4.74 -0.68
C VAL A 80 6.65 -5.27 0.75
N SER A 81 7.55 -6.23 0.95
CA SER A 81 7.82 -6.87 2.23
C SER A 81 9.29 -6.80 2.59
N GLY A 82 9.59 -6.89 3.89
CA GLY A 82 10.97 -7.04 4.34
C GLY A 82 11.22 -6.44 5.71
N THR A 83 12.11 -7.08 6.45
CA THR A 83 12.61 -6.62 7.74
C THR A 83 13.30 -5.27 7.68
N ASN A 84 13.80 -4.86 6.50
CA ASN A 84 14.47 -3.59 6.29
C ASN A 84 13.55 -2.40 6.60
N PHE A 85 12.25 -2.52 6.34
CA PHE A 85 11.27 -1.46 6.58
C PHE A 85 10.78 -1.39 8.04
N GLY A 86 11.50 -2.00 8.98
CA GLY A 86 11.08 -2.06 10.39
C GLY A 86 9.86 -2.95 10.64
N LEU A 87 9.40 -3.69 9.62
CA LEU A 87 8.30 -4.63 9.75
C LEU A 87 8.80 -5.85 10.54
N GLY A 88 8.42 -5.94 11.82
CA GLY A 88 8.96 -6.87 12.82
C GLY A 88 8.86 -8.39 12.51
N SER A 89 8.35 -8.79 11.34
CA SER A 89 8.43 -10.16 10.85
C SER A 89 8.62 -10.24 9.32
N SER A 90 9.27 -11.29 8.85
CA SER A 90 9.52 -11.57 7.42
C SER A 90 8.27 -11.87 6.59
N GLN A 91 7.09 -11.98 7.22
CA GLN A 91 5.81 -12.20 6.56
C GLN A 91 4.97 -10.92 6.40
N MET A 92 5.42 -9.80 6.96
CA MET A 92 4.71 -8.53 6.88
C MET A 92 4.98 -7.83 5.55
N LYS A 93 3.90 -7.28 4.98
CA LYS A 93 3.84 -6.78 3.61
C LYS A 93 2.97 -5.53 3.59
N LEU A 94 3.47 -4.48 2.93
CA LEU A 94 2.72 -3.27 2.64
C LEU A 94 1.96 -3.47 1.32
N ASP A 95 0.69 -3.09 1.30
CA ASP A 95 -0.14 -3.24 0.09
C ASP A 95 0.42 -2.42 -1.06
N LEU A 96 0.78 -1.15 -0.81
CA LEU A 96 1.42 -0.26 -1.75
C LEU A 96 2.44 0.65 -1.07
N VAL A 97 3.56 0.86 -1.75
CA VAL A 97 4.59 1.81 -1.34
C VAL A 97 4.93 2.74 -2.49
N LEU A 98 5.42 3.93 -2.13
CA LEU A 98 6.02 4.88 -3.05
C LEU A 98 7.47 5.12 -2.64
N PHE A 99 8.38 4.96 -3.60
CA PHE A 99 9.78 5.30 -3.39
C PHE A 99 10.10 6.75 -3.79
N ASP A 100 11.21 7.26 -3.29
CA ASP A 100 11.77 8.56 -3.66
C ASP A 100 12.21 8.63 -5.13
N GLU A 101 12.66 9.79 -5.58
CA GLU A 101 13.17 10.01 -6.95
C GLU A 101 14.49 9.29 -7.23
N GLU A 102 15.25 8.94 -6.19
CA GLU A 102 16.47 8.14 -6.26
C GLU A 102 16.32 6.92 -5.37
N VAL A 103 16.51 5.73 -5.95
CA VAL A 103 16.30 4.45 -5.27
C VAL A 103 17.55 3.59 -5.37
N HIS A 104 17.91 2.97 -4.26
CA HIS A 104 18.98 2.00 -4.20
C HIS A 104 18.43 0.57 -4.18
N LEU A 105 18.73 -0.19 -5.22
CA LEU A 105 18.40 -1.61 -5.33
C LEU A 105 19.63 -2.47 -5.01
N SER A 106 19.52 -3.33 -4.00
CA SER A 106 20.43 -4.48 -3.85
C SER A 106 19.77 -5.78 -4.32
N LEU A 107 20.55 -6.62 -5.02
CA LEU A 107 20.16 -8.00 -5.29
C LEU A 107 20.91 -8.94 -4.35
N GLU A 108 20.16 -9.55 -3.44
CA GLU A 108 20.69 -10.44 -2.40
C GLU A 108 19.99 -11.79 -2.48
N GLY A 109 20.74 -12.85 -2.82
CA GLY A 109 20.20 -14.20 -2.97
C GLY A 109 19.05 -14.29 -4.00
N GLY A 110 19.08 -13.45 -5.03
CA GLY A 110 18.05 -13.37 -6.08
C GLY A 110 16.82 -12.54 -5.70
N SER A 111 16.77 -11.98 -4.49
CA SER A 111 15.69 -11.08 -4.06
C SER A 111 16.06 -9.62 -4.30
N LYS A 112 15.12 -8.84 -4.84
CA LYS A 112 15.21 -7.37 -4.86
C LYS A 112 15.03 -6.85 -3.45
N LYS A 113 15.98 -6.04 -2.99
CA LYS A 113 15.99 -5.40 -1.68
C LYS A 113 16.09 -3.90 -1.88
N PHE A 114 15.24 -3.17 -1.19
CA PHE A 114 15.22 -1.72 -1.17
C PHE A 114 15.61 -1.26 0.23
N ARG A 115 16.17 -0.05 0.29
CA ARG A 115 16.47 0.61 1.55
C ARG A 115 15.18 1.19 2.14
N ALA A 116 15.13 1.26 3.47
CA ALA A 116 13.98 1.87 4.13
C ALA A 116 13.94 3.37 3.88
N GLU A 117 15.11 3.99 3.75
CA GLU A 117 15.31 5.42 3.52
C GLU A 117 14.77 5.88 2.17
N ASP A 118 14.64 4.97 1.21
CA ASP A 118 14.09 5.27 -0.11
C ASP A 118 12.55 5.28 -0.11
N LEU A 119 11.90 4.84 0.98
CA LEU A 119 10.44 4.80 1.12
C LEU A 119 9.93 6.19 1.52
N VAL A 120 9.02 6.78 0.74
CA VAL A 120 8.43 8.10 1.07
C VAL A 120 6.94 8.03 1.41
N THR A 121 6.26 6.97 1.00
CA THR A 121 4.84 6.79 1.32
C THR A 121 4.49 5.31 1.43
N ALA A 122 3.63 4.98 2.39
CA ALA A 122 3.07 3.64 2.58
C ALA A 122 1.55 3.70 2.63
N VAL A 123 0.89 2.79 1.91
CA VAL A 123 -0.56 2.73 1.81
C VAL A 123 -1.05 1.32 2.09
N GLU A 124 -2.01 1.21 2.98
CA GLU A 124 -2.79 -0.01 3.25
C GLU A 124 -4.21 0.17 2.73
N VAL A 125 -4.73 -0.83 2.02
CA VAL A 125 -6.07 -0.79 1.43
C VAL A 125 -6.93 -1.87 2.06
N LYS A 126 -8.11 -1.49 2.55
CA LYS A 126 -9.04 -2.41 3.20
C LYS A 126 -10.39 -2.38 2.49
N PHE A 127 -10.94 -3.56 2.22
CA PHE A 127 -12.22 -3.68 1.54
C PHE A 127 -13.31 -4.26 2.46
N ILE A 128 -14.18 -3.38 2.94
CA ILE A 128 -15.23 -3.67 3.92
C ILE A 128 -16.47 -4.21 3.18
N LYS A 129 -16.58 -5.54 3.17
CA LYS A 129 -17.70 -6.24 2.49
C LYS A 129 -19.00 -6.26 3.28
N ASN A 130 -18.95 -6.05 4.60
CA ASN A 130 -20.09 -6.16 5.51
C ASN A 130 -19.81 -5.40 6.82
N ALA A 131 -20.85 -4.77 7.40
CA ALA A 131 -20.80 -4.13 8.74
C ALA A 131 -20.17 -5.01 9.83
N LYS A 132 -20.31 -6.35 9.76
CA LYS A 132 -19.67 -7.27 10.71
C LYS A 132 -18.13 -7.16 10.75
N TYR A 133 -17.50 -6.62 9.71
CA TYR A 133 -16.04 -6.41 9.66
C TYR A 133 -15.59 -5.25 10.55
N LEU A 134 -16.51 -4.35 10.92
CA LEU A 134 -16.24 -3.17 11.73
C LEU A 134 -16.66 -3.34 13.19
N ARG A 135 -17.10 -4.54 13.60
CA ARG A 135 -17.31 -4.79 15.04
C ARG A 135 -15.95 -4.90 15.72
N GLU A 136 -15.78 -4.26 16.87
CA GLU A 136 -14.51 -4.23 17.61
C GLU A 136 -13.98 -5.64 17.93
N ASP A 137 -14.87 -6.58 18.22
CA ASP A 137 -14.52 -7.98 18.51
C ASP A 137 -14.23 -8.81 17.25
N SER A 138 -14.42 -8.23 16.07
CA SER A 138 -14.23 -8.95 14.81
C SER A 138 -12.75 -9.05 14.47
N LYS A 139 -12.38 -10.24 13.96
CA LYS A 139 -11.03 -10.47 13.40
C LYS A 139 -10.65 -9.42 12.35
N ARG A 140 -11.60 -8.92 11.57
CA ARG A 140 -11.32 -7.95 10.49
C ARG A 140 -11.02 -6.57 11.04
N PHE A 141 -11.77 -6.09 12.04
CA PHE A 141 -11.47 -4.85 12.72
C PHE A 141 -10.06 -4.88 13.33
N ASN A 142 -9.73 -5.96 14.05
CA ASN A 142 -8.40 -6.10 14.65
C ASN A 142 -7.28 -6.12 13.59
N LEU A 143 -7.49 -6.75 12.44
CA LEU A 143 -6.51 -6.69 11.35
C LEU A 143 -6.31 -5.27 10.81
N ILE A 144 -7.39 -4.50 10.62
CA ILE A 144 -7.29 -3.11 10.16
C ILE A 144 -6.56 -2.26 11.21
N ALA A 145 -6.88 -2.46 12.48
CA ALA A 145 -6.22 -1.80 13.61
C ALA A 145 -4.72 -2.13 13.68
N ASP A 146 -4.35 -3.41 13.52
CA ASP A 146 -2.95 -3.85 13.48
C ASP A 146 -2.21 -3.24 12.28
N ASP A 147 -2.88 -3.09 11.13
CA ASP A 147 -2.32 -2.44 9.94
C ASP A 147 -2.08 -0.94 10.17
N ILE A 148 -2.97 -0.25 10.87
CA ILE A 148 -2.78 1.16 11.28
C ILE A 148 -1.61 1.30 12.25
N ASP A 149 -1.54 0.45 13.28
CA ASP A 149 -0.42 0.48 14.25
C ASP A 149 0.92 0.21 13.57
N ARG A 150 0.92 -0.67 12.56
CA ARG A 150 2.09 -0.96 11.74
C ARG A 150 2.52 0.23 10.89
N LEU A 151 1.57 0.92 10.26
CA LEU A 151 1.85 2.16 9.53
C LEU A 151 2.42 3.22 10.47
N ALA A 152 1.83 3.40 11.66
CA ALA A 152 2.33 4.35 12.67
C ALA A 152 3.73 4.01 13.20
N GLY A 153 4.19 2.76 13.04
CA GLY A 153 5.53 2.32 13.40
C GLY A 153 6.60 2.56 12.32
N LEU A 154 6.23 3.06 11.14
CA LEU A 154 7.18 3.42 10.09
C LEU A 154 7.94 4.71 10.47
N PRO A 155 9.10 4.99 9.85
CA PRO A 155 9.84 6.22 10.12
C PRO A 155 9.01 7.49 9.87
N ASP A 156 9.17 8.51 10.71
CA ASP A 156 8.38 9.75 10.70
C ASP A 156 8.38 10.53 9.36
N TYR A 157 9.34 10.28 8.47
CA TYR A 157 9.41 10.90 7.15
C TYR A 157 8.52 10.21 6.10
N VAL A 158 7.99 9.02 6.42
CA VAL A 158 7.12 8.26 5.54
C VAL A 158 5.68 8.72 5.77
N ASP A 159 5.05 9.28 4.74
CA ASP A 159 3.61 9.56 4.82
C ASP A 159 2.84 8.23 4.81
N THR A 160 1.85 8.09 5.68
CA THR A 160 1.12 6.82 5.82
C THR A 160 -0.38 6.98 5.69
N TYR A 161 -0.99 6.07 4.93
CA TYR A 161 -2.42 6.10 4.62
C TYR A 161 -3.05 4.73 4.84
N CYS A 162 -4.17 4.69 5.55
CA CYS A 162 -5.05 3.53 5.59
C CYS A 162 -6.37 3.87 4.88
N LEU A 163 -6.60 3.25 3.73
CA LEU A 163 -7.74 3.53 2.87
C LEU A 163 -8.78 2.42 2.98
N ALA A 164 -9.90 2.72 3.63
CA ALA A 164 -11.01 1.80 3.80
C ALA A 164 -12.10 2.05 2.74
N PHE A 165 -12.38 1.05 1.91
CA PHE A 165 -13.43 1.08 0.90
C PHE A 165 -14.55 0.12 1.28
N GLY A 166 -15.77 0.63 1.43
CA GLY A 166 -16.93 -0.16 1.84
C GLY A 166 -17.97 -0.30 0.74
N ASN A 167 -18.52 -1.49 0.58
CA ASN A 167 -19.76 -1.66 -0.19
C ASN A 167 -20.94 -1.18 0.65
N PHE A 168 -21.88 -0.47 0.02
CA PHE A 168 -23.09 0.09 0.64
C PHE A 168 -22.81 1.26 1.61
N ASP A 169 -23.87 1.96 1.97
CA ASP A 169 -23.89 3.08 2.93
C ASP A 169 -23.77 2.56 4.37
N LEU A 170 -22.77 1.68 4.62
CA LEU A 170 -22.59 1.02 5.91
C LEU A 170 -22.29 2.03 7.00
N THR A 171 -21.55 3.10 6.68
CA THR A 171 -21.17 4.23 7.53
C THR A 171 -22.33 4.91 8.24
N ARG A 172 -23.55 4.84 7.71
CA ARG A 172 -24.74 5.46 8.34
C ARG A 172 -25.28 4.68 9.52
N ARG A 173 -24.77 3.47 9.78
CA ARG A 173 -25.12 2.77 11.01
C ARG A 173 -24.26 3.31 12.15
N PRO A 174 -24.88 3.69 13.29
CA PRO A 174 -24.13 4.24 14.42
C PRO A 174 -22.98 3.34 14.90
N ASP A 175 -23.21 2.02 14.91
CA ASP A 175 -22.21 1.04 15.36
C ASP A 175 -20.96 1.01 14.47
N THR A 176 -21.12 1.24 13.17
CA THR A 176 -19.99 1.30 12.23
C THR A 176 -19.32 2.66 12.17
N GLU A 177 -20.06 3.74 12.44
CA GLU A 177 -19.51 5.10 12.49
C GLU A 177 -18.57 5.26 13.69
N GLU A 178 -18.96 4.77 14.85
CA GLU A 178 -18.11 4.72 16.05
C GLU A 178 -16.83 3.92 15.80
N ALA A 179 -16.96 2.75 15.16
CA ALA A 179 -15.81 1.92 14.82
C ALA A 179 -14.83 2.60 13.84
N LEU A 180 -15.34 3.26 12.80
CA LEU A 180 -14.50 3.99 11.85
C LEU A 180 -13.83 5.20 12.51
N THR A 181 -14.55 5.92 13.38
CA THR A 181 -13.99 7.03 14.16
C THR A 181 -12.88 6.54 15.07
N SER A 182 -13.07 5.39 15.73
CA SER A 182 -12.05 4.75 16.57
C SER A 182 -10.79 4.39 15.77
N LEU A 183 -10.93 3.85 14.55
CA LEU A 183 -9.80 3.60 13.65
C LEU A 183 -9.12 4.88 13.20
N GLN A 184 -9.87 5.95 12.90
CA GLN A 184 -9.31 7.25 12.51
C GLN A 184 -8.52 7.95 13.61
N GLN A 185 -8.88 7.70 14.87
CA GLN A 185 -8.16 8.22 16.04
C GLN A 185 -6.97 7.33 16.44
N ARG A 186 -6.77 6.21 15.75
CA ARG A 186 -5.69 5.26 16.03
C ARG A 186 -4.47 5.57 15.17
N GLY A 187 -3.28 5.44 15.75
CA GLY A 187 -2.01 5.66 15.07
C GLY A 187 -1.74 7.15 14.83
N GLU A 188 -0.83 7.73 15.60
CA GLU A 188 -0.36 9.10 15.31
C GLU A 188 0.35 9.12 13.95
N GLY A 189 0.02 10.10 13.10
CA GLY A 189 0.65 10.26 11.79
C GLY A 189 0.08 9.39 10.66
N VAL A 190 -0.95 8.58 10.91
CA VAL A 190 -1.63 7.78 9.88
C VAL A 190 -2.91 8.47 9.41
N GLU A 191 -3.00 8.76 8.11
CA GLU A 191 -4.25 9.29 7.53
C GLU A 191 -5.21 8.13 7.21
N VAL A 192 -6.30 8.04 7.96
CA VAL A 192 -7.34 7.01 7.77
C VAL A 192 -8.54 7.60 7.03
N ARG A 193 -8.77 7.11 5.80
CA ARG A 193 -9.86 7.56 4.93
C ARG A 193 -10.88 6.46 4.72
N HIS A 194 -12.15 6.83 4.67
CA HIS A 194 -13.23 5.89 4.40
C HIS A 194 -14.08 6.35 3.21
N THR A 195 -14.24 5.48 2.21
CA THR A 195 -15.05 5.73 1.01
C THR A 195 -16.11 4.66 0.81
N HIS A 196 -17.33 5.09 0.48
CA HIS A 196 -18.42 4.20 0.05
C HIS A 196 -19.20 4.80 -1.12
N PRO A 197 -19.88 3.98 -1.94
CA PRO A 197 -20.80 4.48 -2.94
C PRO A 197 -21.92 5.24 -2.24
N ARG A 198 -22.23 6.45 -2.72
CA ARG A 198 -23.42 7.16 -2.26
C ARG A 198 -24.64 6.42 -2.77
N SER A 199 -25.56 6.05 -1.87
CA SER A 199 -26.91 5.75 -2.30
C SER A 199 -27.48 7.06 -2.86
N SER A 200 -28.00 7.05 -4.10
CA SER A 200 -28.75 8.20 -4.59
C SER A 200 -29.85 8.47 -3.57
N GLU A 201 -29.84 9.65 -2.93
CA GLU A 201 -31.02 10.11 -2.22
C GLU A 201 -32.21 9.94 -3.17
N GLY A 202 -33.23 9.23 -2.69
CA GLY A 202 -34.34 8.82 -3.52
C GLY A 202 -34.86 10.00 -4.34
N SER A 203 -34.99 9.78 -5.64
CA SER A 203 -35.79 10.62 -6.50
C SER A 203 -37.20 10.69 -5.89
N ASN A 204 -37.49 11.79 -5.19
CA ASN A 204 -38.85 12.21 -4.89
C ASN A 204 -39.43 12.90 -6.13
#